data_AF-A0A9P5SCA5-F1
#
_entry.id   AF-A0A9P5SCA5-F1
#
_cell.length_a   1.000
_cell.length_b   1.000
_cell.length_c   1.000
_cell.angle_alpha   90.00
_cell.angle_beta   90.00
_cell.angle_gamma   90.00
#
_symmetry.space_group_name_H-M   'P 1'
#
loop_
_entity.id
_entity.type
_entity.pdbx_description
1 polymer ?
#
loop_
_entity_poly.entity_id
_entity_poly.type
_entity_poly.pdbx_seq_one_letter_code
_entity_poly.pdbx_strand_id
1 'polypeptide(L)'
;MTHSYLPWYLSYSVAAAVVAVLSGGALLYHYQCEIIYPANFPEGSRTHVAKPSQYGLPYEDLTLVTPDKVKIRAYLIKSTDDSIARHSPTILYLHANAGNMGHRLSIADVFHREFGCNVFMLSYRG
;
A
#
# COMPACT_ATOMS: atom_id res chain seq x y z
N MET A 1 54.19 10.83 33.61
CA MET A 1 52.77 10.78 33.19
C MET A 1 52.73 10.10 31.83
N THR A 2 52.54 8.78 31.81
CA THR A 2 52.48 8.01 30.56
C THR A 2 51.12 8.26 29.92
N HIS A 3 51.09 9.02 28.82
CA HIS A 3 49.92 9.07 27.96
C HIS A 3 49.72 7.67 27.37
N SER A 4 48.74 6.93 27.89
CA SER A 4 48.36 5.63 27.35
C SER A 4 47.66 5.85 26.00
N TYR A 5 48.44 5.88 24.93
CA TYR A 5 47.92 5.89 23.57
C TYR A 5 47.23 4.56 23.31
N LEU A 6 45.96 4.62 22.90
CA LEU A 6 45.26 3.46 22.35
C LEU A 6 46.11 2.88 21.20
N PRO A 7 46.32 1.55 21.15
CA PRO A 7 47.01 0.93 20.04
C PRO A 7 46.37 1.34 18.71
N TRP A 8 47.17 1.66 17.71
CA TRP A 8 46.70 2.25 16.44
C TRP A 8 45.55 1.44 15.82
N TYR A 9 45.65 0.11 15.82
CA TYR A 9 44.62 -0.79 15.28
C TYR A 9 43.27 -0.61 15.99
N LEU A 10 43.25 -0.40 17.31
CA LEU A 10 42.03 -0.21 18.08
C LEU A 10 41.38 1.14 17.76
N SER A 11 42.19 2.19 17.57
CA SER A 11 41.70 3.50 17.12
C SER A 11 41.08 3.42 15.71
N TYR A 12 41.70 2.68 14.78
CA TYR A 12 41.13 2.44 13.45
C TYR A 12 39.83 1.63 13.52
N SER A 13 39.79 0.57 14.34
CA SER A 13 38.58 -0.24 14.52
C SER A 13 37.42 0.59 15.08
N VAL A 14 37.68 1.44 16.08
CA VAL A 14 36.66 2.35 16.64
C VAL A 14 36.18 3.36 15.60
N ALA A 15 37.10 4.00 14.86
CA ALA A 15 36.74 4.93 13.81
C ALA A 15 35.90 4.27 12.70
N ALA A 16 36.29 3.07 12.25
CA ALA A 16 35.53 2.31 11.26
C ALA A 16 34.13 1.93 11.76
N ALA A 17 34.00 1.51 13.01
CA ALA A 17 32.70 1.20 13.62
C ALA A 17 31.80 2.44 13.71
N VAL A 18 32.35 3.60 14.10
CA VAL A 18 31.62 4.87 14.13
C VAL A 18 31.11 5.24 12.74
N VAL A 19 31.99 5.18 11.72
CA VAL A 19 31.60 5.46 10.33
C VAL A 19 30.49 4.52 9.87
N ALA A 20 30.63 3.22 10.13
CA ALA A 20 29.63 2.21 9.74
C ALA A 20 28.27 2.45 10.40
N VAL A 21 28.25 2.77 11.69
CA VAL A 21 27.01 3.06 12.43
C VAL A 21 26.35 4.35 11.92
N LEU A 22 27.14 5.41 11.71
CA LEU A 22 26.62 6.67 11.18
C LEU A 22 26.10 6.51 9.75
N SER A 23 26.83 5.81 8.88
CA SER A 23 26.37 5.55 7.51
C SER A 23 25.13 4.65 7.50
N GLY A 24 25.09 3.61 8.33
CA GLY A 24 23.94 2.72 8.46
C GLY A 24 22.70 3.48 8.95
N GLY A 25 22.87 4.32 9.97
CA GLY A 25 21.81 5.19 10.48
C GLY A 25 21.32 6.20 9.44
N ALA A 26 22.22 6.82 8.68
CA ALA A 26 21.87 7.74 7.60
C ALA A 26 21.10 7.04 6.47
N LEU A 27 21.54 5.85 6.05
CA LEU A 27 20.84 5.05 5.05
C LEU A 27 19.45 4.62 5.53
N LEU A 28 19.33 4.12 6.76
CA LEU A 28 18.04 3.77 7.35
C LEU A 28 17.12 4.99 7.42
N TYR A 29 17.62 6.13 7.88
CA TYR A 29 16.84 7.37 7.94
C TYR A 29 16.38 7.82 6.55
N HIS A 30 17.21 7.66 5.53
CA HIS A 30 16.87 8.03 4.16
C HIS A 30 15.83 7.09 3.55
N TYR A 31 15.97 5.77 3.74
CA TYR A 31 15.14 4.75 3.09
C TYR A 31 14.00 4.20 3.95
N GLN A 32 13.83 4.66 5.19
CA GLN A 32 12.80 4.15 6.11
C GLN A 32 11.40 4.12 5.50
N CYS A 33 11.02 5.15 4.74
CA CYS A 33 9.69 5.25 4.14
C CYS A 33 9.47 4.22 3.04
N GLU A 34 10.49 3.93 2.24
CA GLU A 34 10.39 2.93 1.16
C GLU A 34 10.41 1.50 1.70
N ILE A 35 11.12 1.26 2.81
CA ILE A 35 11.18 -0.05 3.46
C ILE A 35 9.83 -0.41 4.08
N ILE A 36 9.18 0.55 4.75
CA ILE A 36 7.91 0.31 5.47
C ILE A 36 6.71 0.43 4.51
N TYR A 37 6.78 1.35 3.55
CA TYR A 37 5.66 1.70 2.67
C TYR A 37 6.12 1.75 1.20
N PRO A 38 6.20 0.58 0.53
CA PRO A 38 6.66 0.49 -0.86
C PRO A 38 5.55 0.94 -1.83
N ALA A 39 5.17 2.22 -1.78
CA ALA A 39 4.05 2.80 -2.52
C ALA A 39 4.20 2.71 -4.05
N ASN A 40 5.43 2.56 -4.52
CA ASN A 40 5.77 2.44 -5.95
C ASN A 40 5.83 0.99 -6.43
N PHE A 41 5.58 0.02 -5.55
CA PHE A 41 5.61 -1.39 -5.88
C PHE A 41 4.20 -2.00 -5.88
N PRO A 42 3.80 -2.73 -6.94
CA PRO A 42 4.50 -2.92 -8.21
C PRO A 42 4.58 -1.63 -9.05
N GLU A 43 5.41 -1.62 -10.09
CA GLU A 43 5.57 -0.44 -10.96
C GLU A 43 4.21 0.08 -11.48
N GLY A 44 4.07 1.40 -11.56
CA GLY A 44 2.83 2.04 -11.99
C GLY A 44 1.72 2.09 -10.92
N SER A 45 1.98 1.64 -9.69
CA SER A 45 0.99 1.65 -8.59
C SER A 45 0.38 3.03 -8.32
N ARG A 46 1.13 4.11 -8.55
CA ARG A 46 0.66 5.49 -8.33
C ARG A 46 0.05 6.15 -9.58
N THR A 47 0.24 5.58 -10.76
CA THR A 47 -0.14 6.21 -12.04
C THR A 47 -1.29 5.49 -12.73
N HIS A 48 -1.37 4.17 -12.57
CA HIS A 48 -2.35 3.34 -13.26
C HIS A 48 -3.15 2.51 -12.26
N VAL A 49 -4.46 2.72 -12.25
CA VAL A 49 -5.41 1.94 -11.46
C VAL A 49 -6.37 1.28 -12.43
N ALA A 50 -6.29 -0.05 -12.54
CA ALA A 50 -7.22 -0.80 -13.36
C ALA A 50 -8.67 -0.56 -12.92
N LYS A 51 -9.59 -0.58 -13.89
CA LYS A 51 -11.04 -0.42 -13.67
C LYS A 51 -11.70 -1.80 -13.64
N PRO A 52 -12.73 -2.02 -12.80
CA PRO A 52 -13.49 -3.27 -12.81
C PRO A 52 -14.07 -3.64 -14.19
N SER A 53 -14.41 -2.66 -15.03
CA SER A 53 -14.85 -2.91 -16.41
C SER A 53 -13.85 -3.70 -17.26
N GLN A 54 -12.54 -3.60 -16.99
CA GLN A 54 -11.52 -4.36 -17.70
C GLN A 54 -11.59 -5.87 -17.40
N TYR A 55 -12.24 -6.23 -16.28
CA TYR A 55 -12.49 -7.62 -15.87
C TYR A 55 -13.94 -8.06 -16.22
N GLY A 56 -14.72 -7.21 -16.90
CA GLY A 56 -16.13 -7.46 -17.17
C GLY A 56 -16.99 -7.44 -15.91
N LEU A 57 -16.59 -6.69 -14.89
CA LEU A 57 -17.35 -6.54 -13.64
C LEU A 57 -18.29 -5.33 -13.71
N PRO A 58 -19.57 -5.48 -13.31
CA PRO A 58 -20.44 -4.34 -13.08
C PRO A 58 -19.95 -3.54 -11.87
N TYR A 59 -19.81 -2.23 -12.01
CA TYR A 59 -19.34 -1.38 -10.91
C TYR A 59 -19.83 0.06 -11.00
N GLU A 60 -19.82 0.73 -9.86
CA GLU A 60 -19.97 2.18 -9.73
C GLU A 60 -18.62 2.79 -9.32
N ASP A 61 -18.19 3.85 -10.03
CA ASP A 61 -17.03 4.66 -9.66
C ASP A 61 -17.47 5.79 -8.72
N LEU A 62 -17.05 5.69 -7.47
CA LEU A 62 -17.49 6.57 -6.40
C LEU A 62 -16.34 7.48 -5.97
N THR A 63 -16.65 8.74 -5.70
CA THR A 63 -15.73 9.66 -5.04
C THR A 63 -16.30 10.06 -3.70
N LEU A 64 -15.66 9.63 -2.62
CA LEU A 64 -16.04 10.00 -1.27
C LEU A 64 -15.29 11.26 -0.85
N VAL A 65 -16.00 12.16 -0.16
CA VAL A 65 -15.41 13.35 0.43
C VAL A 65 -15.36 13.15 1.94
N THR A 66 -14.15 13.11 2.47
CA THR A 66 -13.91 13.00 3.92
C THR A 66 -14.19 14.33 4.64
N PRO A 67 -14.39 14.36 5.98
CA PRO A 67 -14.75 15.58 6.71
C PRO A 67 -13.75 16.74 6.57
N ASP A 68 -12.47 16.44 6.40
CA ASP A 68 -11.38 17.39 6.10
C ASP A 68 -11.20 17.64 4.59
N LYS A 69 -12.22 17.30 3.78
CA LYS A 69 -12.36 17.61 2.35
C LYS A 69 -11.40 16.87 1.42
N VAL A 70 -10.71 15.82 1.89
CA VAL A 70 -9.92 14.96 0.99
C VAL A 70 -10.87 14.07 0.18
N LYS A 71 -10.69 14.06 -1.13
CA LYS A 71 -11.41 13.19 -2.05
C LYS A 71 -10.68 11.86 -2.15
N ILE A 72 -11.38 10.76 -1.88
CA ILE A 72 -10.87 9.40 -2.07
C ILE A 72 -11.75 8.67 -3.07
N ARG A 73 -11.14 7.82 -3.89
CA ARG A 73 -11.86 7.02 -4.88
C ARG A 73 -12.24 5.66 -4.32
N ALA A 74 -13.37 5.16 -4.75
CA ALA A 74 -13.88 3.85 -4.38
C ALA A 74 -14.57 3.18 -5.58
N TYR A 75 -14.56 1.85 -5.57
CA TYR A 75 -15.34 1.03 -6.48
C TYR A 75 -16.38 0.26 -5.69
N LEU A 76 -17.64 0.36 -6.12
CA LEU A 76 -18.70 -0.51 -5.63
C LEU A 76 -19.05 -1.51 -6.74
N ILE A 77 -18.62 -2.75 -6.56
CA ILE A 77 -18.91 -3.88 -7.45
C ILE A 77 -20.09 -4.63 -6.85
N LYS A 78 -21.21 -4.68 -7.55
CA LYS A 78 -22.45 -5.33 -7.10
C LYS A 78 -23.23 -5.86 -8.29
N SER A 79 -24.17 -6.77 -8.03
CA SER A 79 -25.06 -7.27 -9.08
C SER A 79 -25.82 -6.11 -9.75
N THR A 80 -26.08 -6.24 -11.06
CA THR A 80 -26.95 -5.31 -11.79
C THR A 80 -28.43 -5.45 -11.39
N ASP A 81 -28.80 -6.60 -10.80
CA ASP A 81 -30.09 -6.79 -10.17
C ASP A 81 -30.03 -6.29 -8.72
N ASP A 82 -30.71 -5.17 -8.49
CA ASP A 82 -30.82 -4.51 -7.18
C ASP A 82 -31.42 -5.41 -6.09
N SER A 83 -32.31 -6.34 -6.46
CA SER A 83 -32.91 -7.27 -5.51
C SER A 83 -31.87 -8.28 -5.01
N ILE A 84 -31.03 -8.82 -5.90
CA ILE A 84 -29.92 -9.70 -5.55
C ILE A 84 -28.90 -8.91 -4.72
N ALA A 85 -28.48 -7.75 -5.21
CA ALA A 85 -27.47 -6.93 -4.55
C ALA A 85 -27.83 -6.58 -3.10
N ARG A 86 -29.11 -6.33 -2.80
CA ARG A 86 -29.58 -6.03 -1.42
C ARG A 86 -29.53 -7.21 -0.46
N HIS A 87 -29.65 -8.43 -0.97
CA HIS A 87 -29.59 -9.66 -0.16
C HIS A 87 -28.19 -10.26 -0.12
N SER A 88 -27.30 -9.84 -1.01
CA SER A 88 -25.90 -10.22 -1.02
C SER A 88 -25.11 -9.58 0.14
N PRO A 89 -24.22 -10.35 0.81
CA PRO A 89 -23.30 -9.77 1.78
C PRO A 89 -22.32 -8.80 1.08
N THR A 90 -21.88 -7.77 1.81
CA THR A 90 -20.95 -6.76 1.29
C THR A 90 -19.59 -6.87 1.95
N ILE A 91 -18.54 -7.03 1.14
CA ILE A 91 -17.15 -7.05 1.57
C ILE A 91 -16.58 -5.63 1.47
N LEU A 92 -16.11 -5.09 2.59
CA LEU A 92 -15.25 -3.92 2.60
C LEU A 92 -13.81 -4.37 2.31
N TYR A 93 -13.32 -4.06 1.11
CA TYR A 93 -11.97 -4.42 0.70
C TYR A 93 -11.03 -3.22 0.88
N LEU A 94 -10.11 -3.33 1.84
CA LEU A 94 -8.99 -2.41 2.02
C LEU A 94 -7.74 -3.04 1.40
N HIS A 95 -7.14 -2.39 0.41
CA HIS A 95 -5.90 -2.89 -0.18
C HIS A 95 -4.74 -2.77 0.83
N ALA A 96 -3.67 -3.53 0.61
CA ALA A 96 -2.45 -3.42 1.42
C ALA A 96 -1.65 -2.15 1.06
N ASN A 97 -0.61 -1.86 1.84
CA ASN A 97 0.34 -0.76 1.64
C ASN A 97 1.07 -0.79 0.26
N ALA A 98 1.21 -1.96 -0.35
CA ALA A 98 1.75 -2.12 -1.69
C ALA A 98 0.64 -2.30 -2.73
N GLY A 99 0.80 -1.62 -3.87
CA GLY A 99 -0.17 -1.62 -4.96
C GLY A 99 -1.32 -0.65 -4.77
N ASN A 100 -2.37 -0.86 -5.55
CA ASN A 100 -3.61 -0.09 -5.49
C ASN A 100 -4.81 -1.03 -5.65
N MET A 101 -6.03 -0.49 -5.55
CA MET A 101 -7.27 -1.26 -5.73
C MET A 101 -7.32 -2.06 -7.03
N GLY A 102 -6.77 -1.50 -8.12
CA GLY A 102 -6.73 -2.14 -9.43
C GLY A 102 -5.99 -3.48 -9.41
N HIS A 103 -4.88 -3.56 -8.67
CA HIS A 103 -4.11 -4.81 -8.50
C HIS A 103 -4.86 -5.88 -7.71
N ARG A 104 -5.97 -5.53 -7.06
CA ARG A 104 -6.78 -6.42 -6.22
C ARG A 104 -8.09 -6.83 -6.91
N LEU A 105 -8.34 -6.37 -8.13
CA LEU A 105 -9.58 -6.66 -8.86
C LEU A 105 -9.77 -8.13 -9.18
N SER A 106 -8.71 -8.92 -9.39
CA SER A 106 -8.84 -10.37 -9.57
C SER A 106 -9.43 -11.07 -8.34
N ILE A 107 -9.11 -10.58 -7.14
CA ILE A 107 -9.67 -11.12 -5.89
C ILE A 107 -11.12 -10.64 -5.73
N ALA A 108 -11.40 -9.38 -6.06
CA ALA A 108 -12.76 -8.85 -6.08
C ALA A 108 -13.67 -9.60 -7.06
N ASP A 109 -13.14 -10.01 -8.21
CA ASP A 109 -13.85 -10.82 -9.21
C ASP A 109 -14.31 -12.16 -8.63
N VAL A 110 -13.41 -12.86 -7.92
CA VAL A 110 -13.74 -14.11 -7.23
C VAL A 110 -14.82 -13.89 -6.18
N PHE A 111 -14.69 -12.87 -5.33
CA PHE A 111 -15.72 -12.55 -4.33
C PHE A 111 -17.08 -12.24 -4.97
N HIS A 112 -17.09 -11.56 -6.10
CA HIS A 112 -18.32 -11.19 -6.76
C HIS A 112 -18.97 -12.37 -7.48
N ARG A 113 -18.21 -13.10 -8.32
CA ARG A 113 -18.73 -14.15 -9.20
C ARG A 113 -18.94 -15.48 -8.47
N GLU A 114 -17.97 -15.90 -7.66
CA GLU A 114 -18.00 -17.24 -7.02
C GLU A 114 -18.77 -17.22 -5.70
N PHE A 115 -18.69 -16.11 -4.95
CA PHE A 115 -19.32 -16.00 -3.63
C PHE A 115 -20.59 -15.15 -3.63
N GLY A 116 -20.95 -14.51 -4.76
CA GLY A 116 -22.16 -13.70 -4.87
C GLY A 116 -22.17 -12.46 -3.98
N CYS A 117 -20.98 -11.97 -3.56
CA CYS A 117 -20.85 -10.82 -2.69
C CYS A 117 -20.86 -9.50 -3.48
N ASN A 118 -21.31 -8.44 -2.83
CA ASN A 118 -20.93 -7.09 -3.22
C ASN A 118 -19.52 -6.82 -2.71
N VAL A 119 -18.72 -6.07 -3.45
CA VAL A 119 -17.37 -5.68 -3.05
C VAL A 119 -17.27 -4.15 -3.11
N PHE A 120 -17.08 -3.54 -1.95
CA PHE A 120 -16.79 -2.12 -1.83
C PHE A 120 -15.30 -1.93 -1.55
N MET A 121 -14.57 -1.43 -2.53
CA MET A 121 -13.13 -1.18 -2.45
C MET A 121 -12.86 0.31 -2.35
N LEU A 122 -11.92 0.74 -1.50
CA LEU A 122 -11.54 2.16 -1.41
C LEU A 122 -10.03 2.37 -1.47
N SER A 123 -9.63 3.45 -2.14
CA SER A 123 -8.26 3.94 -2.20
C SER A 123 -8.09 4.94 -1.08
N TYR A 124 -7.60 4.47 0.07
CA TYR A 124 -7.31 5.33 1.20
C TYR A 124 -6.08 6.20 0.92
N ARG A 125 -5.78 7.13 1.84
CA ARG A 125 -4.68 8.09 1.70
C ARG A 125 -3.33 7.40 1.87
N GLY A 126 -2.38 7.72 1.00
CA GLY A 126 -1.05 7.12 0.90
C GLY A 126 -0.65 7.02 -0.56
#